data_AF-A0A9W8JH30-F1
#
_entry.id   AF-A0A9W8JH30-F1
#
_cell.length_a   1.000
_cell.length_b   1.000
_cell.length_c   1.000
_cell.angle_alpha   90.00
_cell.angle_beta   90.00
_cell.angle_gamma   90.00
#
_symmetry.space_group_name_H-M   'P 1'
#
loop_
_entity.id
_entity.type
_entity.pdbx_description
1 polymer ?
#
loop_
_entity_poly.entity_id
_entity_poly.type
_entity_poly.pdbx_seq_one_letter_code
_entity_poly.pdbx_strand_id
1 'polypeptide(L)'
;MRSNCVLVSLLSVVYAGHKAVIAADCRIEIVGQPYSTCWDIATANGITTAQLSAFNPGLDCSLLQPGQRLCVSSGTLPDLSPKPNPDSSCARHTVLPGTWCALIAEQYHITVANIEDWNVNTYKWRGGDLVLRIAQKRMLADG
;
A
#
# COMPACT_ATOMS: atom_id res chain seq x y z
N MET A 1 5.39 -31.95 6.30
CA MET A 1 4.28 -32.62 6.99
C MET A 1 3.04 -31.74 6.83
N ARG A 2 1.92 -32.37 6.47
CA ARG A 2 0.67 -31.73 6.07
C ARG A 2 -0.03 -31.12 7.29
N SER A 3 -0.55 -29.91 7.16
CA SER A 3 -1.65 -29.45 8.01
C SER A 3 -2.77 -28.96 7.12
N ASN A 4 -3.77 -29.83 6.97
CA ASN A 4 -5.13 -29.51 6.56
C ASN A 4 -5.64 -28.32 7.39
N CYS A 5 -6.36 -27.38 6.78
CA CYS A 5 -7.19 -26.46 7.54
C CYS A 5 -8.66 -26.66 7.13
N VAL A 6 -9.39 -27.34 8.02
CA VAL A 6 -10.85 -27.42 8.08
C VAL A 6 -11.36 -26.16 8.80
N LEU A 7 -12.60 -25.75 8.48
CA LEU A 7 -13.37 -24.64 9.04
C LEU A 7 -13.27 -24.46 10.56
N VAL A 8 -13.29 -23.20 11.05
CA VAL A 8 -14.00 -22.83 12.30
C VAL A 8 -14.60 -21.41 12.18
N SER A 9 -15.87 -21.29 12.57
CA SER A 9 -16.66 -20.06 12.72
C SER A 9 -16.54 -19.47 14.14
N LEU A 10 -16.56 -18.12 14.21
CA LEU A 10 -16.93 -17.17 15.29
C LEU A 10 -16.76 -17.55 16.80
N LEU A 11 -15.93 -16.78 17.54
CA LEU A 11 -16.18 -16.09 18.85
C LEU A 11 -14.90 -15.88 19.71
N SER A 12 -14.70 -14.63 20.15
CA SER A 12 -14.03 -14.11 21.37
C SER A 12 -12.61 -14.59 21.75
N VAL A 13 -11.58 -13.73 21.55
CA VAL A 13 -10.41 -13.68 22.44
C VAL A 13 -9.96 -12.23 22.66
N VAL A 14 -10.01 -11.81 23.94
CA VAL A 14 -9.43 -10.59 24.49
C VAL A 14 -7.91 -10.69 24.41
N TYR A 15 -7.24 -9.76 23.72
CA TYR A 15 -5.78 -9.62 23.77
C TYR A 15 -5.38 -8.48 24.69
N ALA A 16 -4.57 -8.82 25.69
CA ALA A 16 -3.97 -7.88 26.62
C ALA A 16 -2.94 -6.99 25.92
N GLY A 17 -3.18 -5.68 25.96
CA GLY A 17 -2.21 -4.60 26.13
C GLY A 17 -0.85 -4.66 25.45
N HIS A 18 -0.80 -4.36 24.15
CA HIS A 18 0.14 -3.37 23.65
C HIS A 18 -0.69 -2.23 23.07
N LYS A 19 -0.69 -1.05 23.71
CA LYS A 19 -1.13 0.17 23.02
C LYS A 19 -0.08 0.48 21.96
N ALA A 20 -0.15 -0.22 20.82
CA ALA A 20 0.26 0.37 19.58
C ALA A 20 -0.64 1.58 19.41
N VAL A 21 -0.08 2.79 19.58
CA VAL A 21 -0.71 3.98 19.04
C VAL A 21 -0.66 3.77 17.53
N ILE A 22 -1.66 3.08 16.98
CA ILE A 22 -1.90 3.17 15.54
C ILE A 22 -2.30 4.63 15.38
N ALA A 23 -1.35 5.45 14.90
CA ALA A 23 -1.71 6.74 14.37
C ALA A 23 -2.81 6.46 13.35
N ALA A 24 -4.00 7.01 13.60
CA ALA A 24 -5.13 6.75 12.73
C ALA A 24 -4.75 7.15 11.30
N ASP A 25 -5.26 6.40 10.34
CA ASP A 25 -5.15 6.72 8.94
C ASP A 25 -5.72 8.12 8.66
N CYS A 26 -4.96 8.96 7.97
CA CYS A 26 -5.42 10.27 7.55
C CYS A 26 -6.39 10.15 6.36
N ARG A 27 -7.30 11.13 6.20
CA ARG A 27 -7.96 11.35 4.92
C ARG A 27 -6.91 11.81 3.91
N ILE A 28 -6.98 11.29 2.68
CA ILE A 28 -6.00 11.56 1.62
C ILE A 28 -6.62 12.43 0.53
N GLU A 29 -5.83 13.32 -0.04
CA GLU A 29 -6.05 13.91 -1.37
C GLU A 29 -4.90 13.53 -2.32
N ILE A 30 -5.20 13.35 -3.61
CA ILE A 30 -4.20 13.03 -4.64
C ILE A 30 -3.92 14.28 -5.47
N VAL A 31 -2.65 14.65 -5.59
CA VAL A 31 -2.20 15.76 -6.45
C VAL A 31 -2.52 15.44 -7.91
N GLY A 32 -3.19 16.36 -8.58
CA GLY A 32 -3.63 16.24 -9.97
C GLY A 32 -4.83 17.14 -10.23
N GLN A 33 -5.16 17.44 -11.49
CA GLN A 33 -6.25 18.38 -11.81
C GLN A 33 -7.59 17.94 -11.17
N PRO A 34 -8.33 18.83 -10.46
CA PRO A 34 -8.10 20.28 -10.28
C PRO A 34 -7.15 20.67 -9.12
N TYR A 35 -6.69 19.72 -8.32
CA TYR A 35 -5.83 19.86 -7.14
C TYR A 35 -4.33 19.93 -7.48
N SER A 36 -3.91 20.99 -8.16
CA SER A 36 -2.53 21.12 -8.65
C SER A 36 -1.60 21.89 -7.70
N THR A 37 -2.16 22.63 -6.74
CA THR A 37 -1.40 23.37 -5.75
C THR A 37 -1.82 23.01 -4.33
N CYS A 38 -0.95 23.28 -3.35
CA CYS A 38 -1.31 23.18 -1.94
C CYS A 38 -2.51 24.05 -1.57
N TRP A 39 -2.71 25.19 -2.25
CA TRP A 39 -3.85 26.06 -2.00
C TRP A 39 -5.16 25.42 -2.48
N ASP A 40 -5.17 24.81 -3.68
CA ASP A 40 -6.35 24.10 -4.20
C ASP A 40 -6.73 22.93 -3.29
N ILE A 41 -5.74 22.12 -2.90
CA ILE A 41 -5.91 20.95 -2.03
C ILE A 41 -6.47 21.37 -0.67
N ALA A 42 -5.86 22.37 -0.04
CA ALA A 42 -6.26 22.85 1.27
C ALA A 42 -7.67 23.44 1.25
N THR A 43 -7.96 24.30 0.26
CA THR A 43 -9.27 24.95 0.09
C THR A 43 -10.37 23.93 -0.15
N ALA A 44 -10.15 22.96 -1.06
CA ALA A 44 -11.11 21.89 -1.34
C ALA A 44 -11.43 21.03 -0.10
N ASN A 45 -10.48 20.90 0.81
CA ASN A 45 -10.61 20.11 2.04
C ASN A 45 -10.99 20.93 3.27
N GLY A 46 -11.25 22.23 3.14
CA GLY A 46 -11.65 23.11 4.23
C GLY A 46 -10.56 23.30 5.30
N ILE A 47 -9.28 23.22 4.91
CA ILE A 47 -8.12 23.43 5.78
C ILE A 47 -7.24 24.56 5.26
N THR A 48 -6.32 25.04 6.10
CA THR A 48 -5.28 26.00 5.70
C THR A 48 -4.07 25.30 5.12
N THR A 49 -3.27 26.00 4.31
CA THR A 49 -1.97 25.48 3.82
C THR A 49 -0.98 25.18 4.96
N ALA A 50 -1.08 25.91 6.07
CA ALA A 50 -0.32 25.64 7.28
C ALA A 50 -0.73 24.30 7.93
N GLN A 51 -2.03 24.00 8.00
CA GLN A 51 -2.51 22.69 8.47
C GLN A 51 -2.11 21.57 7.51
N LEU A 52 -2.21 21.78 6.20
CA LEU A 52 -1.74 20.82 5.19
C LEU A 52 -0.25 20.49 5.39
N SER A 53 0.58 21.52 5.59
CA SER A 53 2.01 21.34 5.87
C SER A 53 2.25 20.62 7.20
N ALA A 54 1.45 20.90 8.23
CA ALA A 54 1.53 20.21 9.51
C ALA A 54 1.15 18.72 9.43
N PHE A 55 0.18 18.36 8.57
CA PHE A 55 -0.20 16.97 8.33
C PHE A 55 0.81 16.21 7.45
N ASN A 56 1.65 16.92 6.70
CA ASN A 56 2.63 16.34 5.79
C ASN A 56 4.03 16.92 6.08
N PRO A 57 4.69 16.49 7.18
CA PRO A 57 6.04 16.96 7.50
C PRO A 57 7.00 16.74 6.31
N GLY A 58 7.70 17.81 5.90
CA GLY A 58 8.60 17.78 4.76
C GLY A 58 7.95 18.05 3.40
N LEU A 59 6.65 18.34 3.34
CA LEU A 59 5.99 18.77 2.12
C LEU A 59 6.57 20.09 1.61
N ASP A 60 7.08 20.07 0.38
CA ASP A 60 7.40 21.27 -0.39
C ASP A 60 6.32 21.51 -1.44
N CYS A 61 5.52 22.55 -1.21
CA CYS A 61 4.42 22.92 -2.11
C CYS A 61 4.89 23.38 -3.51
N SER A 62 6.17 23.69 -3.70
CA SER A 62 6.74 24.02 -5.00
C SER A 62 7.17 22.80 -5.82
N LEU A 63 7.25 21.62 -5.19
CA LEU A 63 7.74 20.38 -5.79
C LEU A 63 6.67 19.28 -5.87
N LEU A 64 5.38 19.66 -5.77
CA LEU A 64 4.26 18.71 -5.87
C LEU A 64 4.34 17.90 -7.16
N GLN A 65 4.16 16.59 -7.04
CA GLN A 65 4.17 15.66 -8.17
C GLN A 65 2.76 15.13 -8.42
N PRO A 66 2.27 15.07 -9.67
CA PRO A 66 1.04 14.36 -9.99
C PRO A 66 1.05 12.92 -9.44
N GLY A 67 -0.05 12.50 -8.82
CA GLY A 67 -0.17 11.20 -8.14
C GLY A 67 0.36 11.16 -6.70
N GLN A 68 1.02 12.23 -6.23
CA GLN A 68 1.44 12.32 -4.83
C GLN A 68 0.23 12.34 -3.89
N ARG A 69 0.29 11.53 -2.83
CA ARG A 69 -0.72 11.48 -1.77
C ARG A 69 -0.36 12.42 -0.64
N LEU A 70 -1.31 13.27 -0.25
CA LEU A 70 -1.16 14.15 0.90
C LEU A 70 -2.26 13.87 1.92
N CYS A 71 -1.88 13.87 3.20
CA CYS A 71 -2.83 13.87 4.30
C CYS A 71 -3.53 15.23 4.40
N VAL A 72 -4.86 15.22 4.41
CA VAL A 72 -5.72 16.41 4.62
C VAL A 72 -6.43 16.38 5.98
N SER A 73 -6.00 15.47 6.86
CA SER A 73 -6.34 15.41 8.29
C SER A 73 -5.13 14.91 9.09
N SER A 74 -5.20 15.00 10.42
CA SER A 74 -4.21 14.35 11.29
C SER A 74 -4.17 12.84 11.05
N GLY A 75 -2.97 12.25 11.13
CA GLY A 75 -2.78 10.82 10.96
C GLY A 75 -1.54 10.52 10.12
N THR A 76 -1.43 9.27 9.67
CA THR A 76 -0.44 8.86 8.69
C THR A 76 -1.11 8.44 7.40
N LEU A 77 -0.37 8.52 6.30
CA LEU A 77 -0.84 7.97 5.04
C LEU A 77 -1.18 6.48 5.20
N PRO A 78 -2.39 6.03 4.81
CA PRO A 78 -2.75 4.64 4.77
C PRO A 78 -1.73 3.81 3.99
N ASP A 79 -1.35 2.68 4.56
CA ASP A 79 -0.50 1.70 3.91
C ASP A 79 -1.35 0.76 3.05
N LEU A 80 -1.36 1.05 1.75
CA LEU A 80 -2.11 0.29 0.74
C LEU A 80 -1.26 -0.85 0.13
N SER A 81 -0.04 -1.06 0.62
CA SER A 81 0.77 -2.18 0.17
C SER A 81 0.08 -3.50 0.55
N PRO A 82 0.05 -4.49 -0.36
CA PRO A 82 -0.67 -5.72 -0.05
C PRO A 82 0.06 -6.47 1.06
N LYS A 83 -0.73 -7.00 2.00
CA LYS A 83 -0.22 -7.72 3.17
C LYS A 83 -0.33 -9.23 2.96
N PRO A 84 0.58 -10.03 3.51
CA PRO A 84 0.41 -11.48 3.53
C PRO A 84 -0.97 -11.85 4.09
N ASN A 85 -1.55 -12.92 3.54
CA ASN A 85 -2.80 -13.45 4.03
C ASN A 85 -2.64 -13.98 5.47
N PRO A 86 -3.73 -14.18 6.23
CA PRO A 86 -3.67 -14.71 7.59
C PRO A 86 -2.95 -16.07 7.71
N ASP A 87 -3.00 -16.89 6.67
CA ASP A 87 -2.28 -18.16 6.56
C ASP A 87 -0.79 -18.00 6.20
N SER A 88 -0.26 -16.77 6.24
CA SER A 88 1.08 -16.38 5.81
C SER A 88 1.39 -16.64 4.34
N SER A 89 0.38 -16.95 3.52
CA SER A 89 0.55 -17.04 2.07
C SER A 89 0.60 -15.64 1.44
N CYS A 90 1.16 -15.57 0.24
CA CYS A 90 1.33 -14.31 -0.47
C CYS A 90 -0.01 -13.66 -0.83
N ALA A 91 -0.10 -12.33 -0.69
CA ALA A 91 -1.09 -11.56 -1.43
C ALA A 91 -0.84 -11.75 -2.93
N ARG A 92 -1.94 -11.90 -3.69
CA ARG A 92 -1.89 -12.14 -5.13
C ARG A 92 -2.77 -11.15 -5.89
N HIS A 93 -2.22 -10.59 -6.96
CA HIS A 93 -2.98 -9.77 -7.90
C HIS A 93 -3.06 -10.47 -9.26
N THR A 94 -4.27 -10.60 -9.80
CA THR A 94 -4.51 -11.10 -11.16
C THR A 94 -4.43 -9.93 -12.12
N VAL A 95 -3.41 -9.93 -12.98
CA VAL A 95 -3.26 -8.83 -13.94
C VAL A 95 -4.28 -8.96 -15.07
N LEU A 96 -4.93 -7.84 -15.37
CA LEU A 96 -5.93 -7.74 -16.42
C LEU A 96 -5.29 -7.38 -17.77
N PRO A 97 -5.90 -7.74 -18.91
CA PRO A 97 -5.44 -7.29 -20.22
C PRO A 97 -5.23 -5.77 -20.28
N GLY A 98 -4.12 -5.33 -20.89
CA GLY A 98 -3.78 -3.90 -20.99
C GLY A 98 -3.22 -3.27 -19.71
N THR A 99 -2.99 -4.04 -18.65
CA THR A 99 -2.35 -3.56 -17.42
C THR A 99 -0.84 -3.84 -17.45
N TRP A 100 -0.03 -2.89 -16.98
CA TRP A 100 1.42 -3.06 -16.80
C TRP A 100 1.85 -2.75 -15.36
N CYS A 101 3.08 -3.10 -14.99
CA CYS A 101 3.57 -3.01 -13.62
C CYS A 101 3.44 -1.61 -13.00
N ALA A 102 3.55 -0.53 -13.77
CA ALA A 102 3.41 0.82 -13.22
C ALA A 102 1.98 1.12 -12.75
N LEU A 103 0.95 0.67 -13.48
CA LEU A 103 -0.46 0.82 -13.04
C LEU A 103 -0.75 0.03 -11.76
N ILE A 104 -0.17 -1.15 -11.65
CA ILE A 104 -0.29 -1.99 -10.45
C ILE A 104 0.46 -1.35 -9.27
N ALA A 105 1.66 -0.83 -9.53
CA ALA A 105 2.47 -0.15 -8.55
C ALA A 105 1.73 1.09 -8.00
N GLU A 106 1.09 1.86 -8.88
CA GLU A 106 0.23 2.98 -8.52
C GLU A 106 -0.97 2.54 -7.68
N GLN A 107 -1.71 1.49 -8.11
CA GLN A 107 -2.88 0.97 -7.39
C GLN A 107 -2.57 0.59 -5.93
N TYR A 108 -1.40 0.00 -5.70
CA TYR A 108 -0.99 -0.46 -4.37
C TYR A 108 -0.01 0.50 -3.67
N HIS A 109 0.30 1.63 -4.29
CA HIS A 109 1.30 2.60 -3.83
C HIS A 109 2.64 1.96 -3.42
N ILE A 110 3.13 1.08 -4.28
CA ILE A 110 4.45 0.43 -4.20
C ILE A 110 5.29 0.89 -5.39
N THR A 111 6.55 0.46 -5.46
CA THR A 111 7.39 0.72 -6.64
C THR A 111 7.36 -0.48 -7.59
N VAL A 112 7.72 -0.27 -8.86
CA VAL A 112 7.98 -1.38 -9.78
C VAL A 112 9.12 -2.27 -9.26
N ALA A 113 10.14 -1.68 -8.62
CA ALA A 113 11.20 -2.43 -7.97
C ALA A 113 10.66 -3.39 -6.89
N ASN A 114 9.70 -2.95 -6.05
CA ASN A 114 9.04 -3.83 -5.09
C ASN A 114 8.39 -5.03 -5.80
N ILE A 115 7.70 -4.78 -6.92
CA ILE A 115 7.06 -5.84 -7.73
C ILE A 115 8.10 -6.82 -8.25
N GLU A 116 9.22 -6.33 -8.78
CA GLU A 116 10.30 -7.15 -9.32
C GLU A 116 10.99 -7.97 -8.22
N ASP A 117 11.34 -7.34 -7.09
CA ASP A 117 12.00 -7.97 -5.96
C ASP A 117 11.16 -9.09 -5.35
N TRP A 118 9.85 -8.89 -5.23
CA TRP A 118 8.96 -9.90 -4.66
C TRP A 118 8.72 -11.09 -5.61
N ASN A 119 9.01 -10.94 -6.90
CA ASN A 119 8.82 -11.96 -7.93
C ASN A 119 10.12 -12.58 -8.44
N VAL A 120 11.28 -12.27 -7.86
CA VAL A 120 12.60 -12.78 -8.31
C VAL A 120 12.67 -14.33 -8.39
N ASN A 121 11.89 -15.04 -7.57
CA ASN A 121 11.83 -16.52 -7.55
C ASN A 121 10.57 -17.10 -8.21
N THR A 122 9.80 -16.28 -8.93
CA THR A 122 8.61 -16.73 -9.65
C THR A 122 9.02 -17.40 -10.97
N TYR A 123 8.65 -18.67 -11.13
CA TYR A 123 8.94 -19.44 -12.35
C TYR A 123 8.45 -18.71 -13.61
N LYS A 124 9.35 -18.51 -14.57
CA LYS A 124 9.12 -17.77 -15.83
C LYS A 124 8.77 -16.27 -15.66
N TRP A 125 9.07 -15.64 -14.52
CA TRP A 125 9.07 -14.18 -14.44
C TRP A 125 10.06 -13.59 -15.45
N ARG A 126 9.58 -12.70 -16.33
CA ARG A 126 10.40 -12.06 -17.37
C ARG A 126 10.59 -10.55 -17.16
N GLY A 127 10.18 -10.03 -16.00
CA GLY A 127 10.01 -8.60 -15.81
C GLY A 127 8.78 -8.10 -16.58
N GLY A 128 7.87 -7.41 -15.89
CA GLY A 128 6.71 -6.79 -16.55
C GLY A 128 5.49 -7.68 -16.81
N ASP A 129 5.53 -9.00 -16.58
CA ASP A 129 4.45 -9.92 -16.98
C ASP A 129 3.87 -10.76 -15.81
N LEU A 130 2.67 -10.33 -15.40
CA LEU A 130 1.54 -10.99 -14.72
C LEU A 130 1.78 -11.91 -13.49
N VAL A 131 1.75 -11.27 -12.30
CA VAL A 131 1.09 -11.65 -11.03
C VAL A 131 1.94 -11.09 -9.89
N LEU A 132 1.41 -10.15 -9.10
CA LEU A 132 2.07 -9.77 -7.85
C LEU A 132 2.03 -10.95 -6.89
N ARG A 133 3.19 -11.42 -6.42
CA ARG A 133 3.29 -12.35 -5.30
C ARG A 133 4.05 -11.65 -4.19
N ILE A 134 3.38 -11.25 -3.12
CA ILE A 134 4.08 -10.62 -1.99
C ILE A 134 4.55 -11.67 -0.99
N ALA A 135 5.87 -11.67 -0.73
CA ALA A 135 6.57 -12.50 0.25
C ALA A 135 6.42 -14.02 0.03
N GLN A 136 7.30 -14.62 -0.78
CA GLN A 136 7.41 -16.07 -0.85
C GLN A 136 8.17 -16.59 0.39
N LYS A 137 7.52 -17.44 1.20
CA LYS A 137 8.24 -18.32 2.13
C LYS A 137 9.11 -19.25 1.29
N ARG A 138 10.42 -19.02 1.36
CA ARG A 138 11.47 -19.93 0.91
C ARG A 138 11.21 -21.28 1.59
N MET A 139 10.81 -22.31 0.84
CA MET A 139 11.12 -23.68 1.25
C MET A 139 12.55 -23.93 0.80
N LEU A 140 13.42 -24.06 1.79
CA LEU A 140 14.76 -24.62 1.65
C LEU A 140 14.60 -26.10 1.27
N ALA A 141 15.08 -26.50 0.09
CA ALA A 141 15.83 -27.73 -0.14
C ALA A 141 15.89 -28.04 -1.65
N ASP A 142 17.10 -28.23 -2.15
CA ASP A 142 17.35 -29.14 -3.26
C ASP A 142 16.87 -30.54 -2.88
N GLY A 143 16.23 -31.21 -3.81
CA GLY A 143 15.93 -32.65 -3.81
C GLY A 143 15.85 -33.12 -5.24
#